data_AF-A0A482WW71-F1
#
_entry.id   AF-A0A482WW71-F1
#
_cell.length_a   1.000
_cell.length_b   1.000
_cell.length_c   1.000
_cell.angle_alpha   90.00
_cell.angle_beta   90.00
_cell.angle_gamma   90.00
#
_symmetry.space_group_name_H-M   'P 1'
#
loop_
_entity.id
_entity.type
_entity.pdbx_description
1 polymer ?
#
loop_
_entity_poly.entity_id
_entity_poly.type
_entity_poly.pdbx_seq_one_letter_code
_entity_poly.pdbx_strand_id
1 'polypeptide(L)'
;MAVPHLKKSLCGISVESGSKIIGFTSLVLRSLLILLLIIYCLILANAEKKVDLKFTPSETGGHFHQNAMMNVTMNVETTGAKTINNMLLIVIVIVIVQLLIHCIFDVLMLIGVYKRQPSFIFAWIVVQIIAIISGILNLFLSYNVPGILIQTILSIVFTIYFTLVVNSHYQNLKTGQQQNI
;
A
#
# COMPACT_ATOMS: atom_id res chain seq x y z
N MET A 1 -8.45 -24.17 21.47
CA MET A 1 -9.31 -23.00 21.76
C MET A 1 -10.24 -22.82 20.59
N ALA A 2 -11.55 -22.98 20.79
CA ALA A 2 -12.53 -22.83 19.72
C ALA A 2 -12.73 -21.34 19.41
N VAL A 3 -12.46 -20.92 18.18
CA VAL A 3 -12.71 -19.56 17.72
C VAL A 3 -14.21 -19.38 17.54
N PRO A 4 -14.83 -18.28 17.99
CA PRO A 4 -16.28 -18.08 17.88
C PRO A 4 -16.75 -18.15 16.41
N HIS A 5 -17.78 -18.96 16.15
CA HIS A 5 -18.38 -19.13 14.83
C HIS A 5 -19.47 -18.06 14.60
N LEU A 6 -19.29 -17.21 13.60
CA LEU A 6 -20.30 -16.24 13.19
C LEU A 6 -21.25 -16.88 12.16
N LYS A 7 -22.49 -17.18 12.56
CA LYS A 7 -23.51 -17.72 11.64
C LYS A 7 -24.05 -16.68 10.65
N LYS A 8 -23.96 -15.38 10.98
CA LYS A 8 -24.43 -14.26 10.16
C LYS A 8 -23.44 -13.10 10.28
N SER A 9 -23.23 -12.37 9.18
CA SER A 9 -22.47 -11.11 9.18
C SER A 9 -23.26 -9.98 9.86
N LEU A 10 -22.61 -8.85 10.15
CA LEU A 10 -23.13 -7.67 10.85
C LEU A 10 -24.44 -7.09 10.26
N CYS A 11 -24.81 -7.45 9.03
CA CYS A 11 -26.04 -7.04 8.35
C CYS A 11 -26.99 -8.20 7.97
N GLY A 12 -26.84 -9.38 8.58
CA GLY A 12 -27.65 -10.57 8.22
C GLY A 12 -27.31 -11.20 6.87
N ILE A 13 -26.31 -10.66 6.17
CA ILE A 13 -25.79 -11.18 4.89
C ILE A 13 -25.10 -12.53 5.15
N SER A 14 -25.28 -13.47 4.22
CA SER A 14 -24.56 -14.75 4.21
C SER A 14 -23.05 -14.50 4.21
N VAL A 15 -22.32 -15.29 5.01
CA VAL A 15 -20.85 -15.21 5.12
C VAL A 15 -20.17 -15.43 3.75
N GLU A 16 -20.80 -16.21 2.86
CA GLU A 16 -20.32 -16.39 1.48
C GLU A 16 -20.41 -15.11 0.64
N SER A 17 -21.51 -14.36 0.75
CA SER A 17 -21.64 -13.08 0.05
C SER A 17 -20.70 -12.03 0.64
N GLY A 18 -20.54 -12.04 1.98
CA GLY A 18 -19.61 -11.16 2.67
C GLY A 18 -18.15 -11.35 2.24
N SER A 19 -17.69 -12.61 2.13
CA SER A 19 -16.32 -12.90 1.68
C SER A 19 -16.07 -12.47 0.22
N LYS A 20 -17.06 -12.64 -0.67
CA LYS A 20 -16.99 -12.14 -2.06
C LYS A 20 -16.87 -10.62 -2.11
N ILE A 21 -17.73 -9.92 -1.37
CA ILE A 21 -17.71 -8.45 -1.31
C ILE A 21 -16.35 -7.96 -0.80
N ILE A 22 -15.86 -8.53 0.31
CA ILE A 22 -14.55 -8.15 0.88
C ILE A 22 -13.42 -8.36 -0.14
N GLY A 23 -13.41 -9.50 -0.84
CA GLY A 23 -12.41 -9.78 -1.86
C GLY A 23 -12.41 -8.74 -3.00
N PHE A 24 -13.58 -8.42 -3.56
CA PHE A 24 -13.69 -7.38 -4.59
C PHE A 24 -13.36 -5.99 -4.06
N THR A 25 -13.85 -5.62 -2.89
CA THR A 25 -13.58 -4.31 -2.29
C THR A 25 -12.09 -4.13 -2.05
N SER A 26 -11.38 -5.13 -1.53
CA SER A 26 -9.92 -5.09 -1.35
C SER A 26 -9.19 -4.92 -2.68
N LEU A 27 -9.57 -5.72 -3.68
CA LEU A 27 -8.93 -5.68 -5.00
C LEU A 27 -9.12 -4.33 -5.70
N VAL A 28 -10.35 -3.78 -5.68
CA VAL A 28 -10.67 -2.48 -6.27
C VAL A 28 -9.93 -1.37 -5.54
N LEU A 29 -9.95 -1.37 -4.20
CA LEU A 29 -9.26 -0.37 -3.39
C LEU A 29 -7.76 -0.36 -3.66
N ARG A 30 -7.12 -1.54 -3.71
CA ARG A 30 -5.68 -1.66 -4.00
C ARG A 30 -5.35 -1.26 -5.43
N SER A 31 -6.16 -1.66 -6.41
CA SER A 31 -5.98 -1.25 -7.80
C SER A 31 -6.08 0.27 -7.98
N LEU A 32 -7.05 0.91 -7.31
CA LEU A 32 -7.19 2.36 -7.31
C LEU A 32 -5.98 3.05 -6.66
N LEU A 33 -5.47 2.48 -5.56
CA LEU A 33 -4.30 3.01 -4.86
C LEU A 33 -3.01 2.90 -5.71
N ILE A 34 -2.83 1.78 -6.42
CA ILE A 34 -1.72 1.62 -7.38
C ILE A 34 -1.83 2.66 -8.50
N LEU A 35 -3.03 2.84 -9.07
CA LEU A 35 -3.26 3.85 -10.12
C LEU A 35 -2.90 5.26 -9.62
N LEU A 36 -3.33 5.60 -8.40
CA LEU A 36 -3.04 6.89 -7.78
C LEU A 36 -1.53 7.09 -7.55
N LEU A 37 -0.81 6.06 -7.09
CA LEU A 37 0.65 6.10 -6.93
C LEU A 37 1.38 6.27 -8.26
N ILE A 38 0.91 5.61 -9.33
CA ILE A 38 1.48 5.78 -10.67
C ILE A 38 1.27 7.21 -11.17
N ILE A 39 0.06 7.75 -11.04
CA ILE A 39 -0.24 9.15 -11.42
C ILE A 39 0.66 10.11 -10.62
N TYR A 40 0.80 9.89 -9.32
CA TYR A 40 1.67 10.70 -8.47
C TYR A 40 3.14 10.64 -8.93
N CYS A 41 3.64 9.45 -9.26
CA CYS A 41 4.99 9.27 -9.79
C CYS A 41 5.20 9.99 -11.12
N LEU A 42 4.21 9.95 -12.02
CA LEU A 42 4.24 10.67 -13.30
C LEU A 42 4.27 12.19 -13.11
N ILE A 43 3.49 12.72 -12.16
CA ILE A 43 3.50 14.16 -11.83
C ILE A 43 4.89 14.56 -11.32
N LEU A 44 5.49 13.77 -10.44
CA LEU A 44 6.82 14.03 -9.89
C LEU A 44 7.90 14.02 -10.99
N ALA A 45 7.88 13.01 -11.87
CA ALA A 45 8.83 12.91 -12.98
C ALA A 45 8.70 14.08 -13.98
N ASN A 46 7.49 14.59 -14.19
CA ASN A 46 7.26 15.75 -15.06
C ASN A 46 7.67 17.08 -14.41
N ALA A 47 7.67 17.17 -13.08
CA ALA A 47 8.15 18.34 -12.37
C ALA A 47 9.66 18.54 -12.54
N GLU A 48 10.44 17.45 -12.52
CA GLU A 48 11.90 17.52 -12.69
C GLU A 48 12.28 18.01 -14.09
N LYS A 49 11.61 17.55 -15.15
CA LYS A 49 11.89 17.99 -16.53
C LYS A 49 11.74 19.50 -16.75
N LYS A 50 10.88 20.20 -15.99
CA LYS A 50 10.68 21.65 -16.14
C LYS A 50 11.83 22.48 -15.56
N VAL A 51 12.60 21.92 -14.62
CA VAL A 51 13.70 22.63 -13.95
C VAL A 51 14.92 22.73 -14.87
N ASP A 52 15.22 21.69 -15.64
CA ASP A 52 16.42 21.64 -16.49
C ASP A 52 16.34 22.56 -17.72
N LEU A 53 15.12 22.91 -18.17
CA LEU A 53 14.90 23.72 -19.39
C LEU A 53 15.09 25.24 -19.21
N LYS A 54 15.29 25.75 -17.98
CA LYS A 54 15.44 27.20 -17.72
C LYS A 54 16.88 27.72 -17.69
N PHE A 55 17.88 26.87 -17.90
CA PHE A 55 19.27 27.31 -17.98
C PHE A 55 19.72 27.54 -19.44
N THR A 56 19.27 28.64 -20.03
CA THR A 56 19.96 29.23 -21.19
C THR A 56 20.70 30.47 -20.69
N PRO A 57 22.04 30.43 -20.55
CA PRO A 57 22.80 31.65 -20.34
C PRO A 57 22.61 32.51 -21.57
N SER A 58 21.89 33.62 -21.39
CA SER A 58 21.84 34.71 -22.35
C SER A 58 23.26 35.18 -22.60
N GLU A 59 23.83 34.82 -23.74
CA GLU A 59 25.00 35.47 -24.31
C GLU A 59 24.64 36.93 -24.56
N THR A 60 24.86 37.77 -23.56
CA THR A 60 25.01 39.21 -23.78
C THR A 60 26.44 39.53 -23.42
N GLY A 61 27.31 39.33 -24.42
CA GLY A 61 28.66 39.86 -24.40
C GLY A 61 28.63 41.38 -24.25
N GLY A 62 29.55 41.90 -23.44
CA GLY A 62 29.78 43.34 -23.32
C GLY A 62 30.39 43.75 -22.00
N HIS A 63 31.70 43.50 -21.85
CA HIS A 63 32.64 44.21 -20.96
C HIS A 63 32.10 44.69 -19.61
N PHE A 64 32.35 43.95 -18.53
CA PHE A 64 32.48 44.59 -17.22
C PHE A 64 33.58 43.98 -16.36
N HIS A 65 34.39 44.90 -15.82
CA HIS A 65 35.62 44.68 -15.10
C HIS A 65 35.41 43.93 -13.78
N GLN A 66 36.19 42.85 -13.65
CA GLN A 66 36.82 42.31 -12.46
C GLN A 66 36.80 43.21 -11.20
N ASN A 67 35.84 42.98 -10.31
CA ASN A 67 35.95 43.17 -8.87
C ASN A 67 35.38 41.93 -8.20
N ALA A 68 36.20 40.88 -8.21
CA ALA A 68 35.87 39.54 -7.76
C ALA A 68 36.16 39.39 -6.26
N MET A 69 35.21 39.79 -5.42
CA MET A 69 35.01 39.16 -4.12
C MET A 69 33.52 39.25 -3.79
N MET A 70 32.97 38.16 -3.27
CA MET A 70 31.58 38.00 -2.81
C MET A 70 30.58 37.53 -3.87
N ASN A 71 30.51 36.21 -4.05
CA ASN A 71 29.27 35.42 -3.96
C ASN A 71 29.58 33.94 -4.22
N VAL A 72 30.32 33.31 -3.29
CA VAL A 72 30.47 31.84 -3.23
C VAL A 72 29.55 31.34 -2.13
N THR A 73 28.24 31.44 -2.36
CA THR A 73 27.22 30.94 -1.43
C THR A 73 25.97 30.48 -2.18
N MET A 74 26.07 29.70 -3.27
CA MET A 74 24.86 29.15 -3.91
C MET A 74 25.08 27.83 -4.66
N ASN A 75 25.61 26.81 -3.97
CA ASN A 75 25.77 25.48 -4.57
C ASN A 75 25.45 24.31 -3.59
N VAL A 76 25.22 24.59 -2.30
CA VAL A 76 25.08 23.55 -1.27
C VAL A 76 23.63 23.06 -1.10
N GLU A 77 22.62 23.86 -1.45
CA GLU A 77 21.20 23.49 -1.25
C GLU A 77 20.62 22.54 -2.31
N THR A 78 21.17 22.51 -3.54
CA THR A 78 20.59 21.71 -4.64
C THR A 78 20.90 20.22 -4.54
N THR A 79 22.00 19.84 -3.91
CA THR A 79 22.41 18.43 -3.75
C THR A 79 21.53 17.69 -2.73
N GLY A 80 21.05 18.40 -1.70
CA GLY A 80 20.18 17.83 -0.66
C GLY A 80 18.81 17.43 -1.20
N ALA A 81 18.17 18.32 -1.96
CA ALA A 81 16.83 18.07 -2.52
C ALA A 81 16.79 16.88 -3.48
N LYS A 82 17.83 16.72 -4.33
CA LYS A 82 17.92 15.60 -5.28
C LYS A 82 18.04 14.24 -4.57
N THR A 83 18.77 14.21 -3.45
CA THR A 83 18.96 12.97 -2.68
C THR A 83 17.65 12.51 -2.02
N ILE A 84 16.87 13.45 -1.49
CA ILE A 84 15.57 13.16 -0.87
C ILE A 84 14.58 12.66 -1.91
N ASN A 85 14.51 13.26 -3.11
CA ASN A 85 13.63 12.82 -4.19
C ASN A 85 13.94 11.38 -4.64
N ASN A 86 15.22 11.03 -4.81
CA ASN A 86 15.62 9.67 -5.18
C ASN A 86 15.23 8.64 -4.12
N MET A 87 15.44 8.96 -2.83
CA MET A 87 15.04 8.07 -1.74
C MET A 87 13.52 7.87 -1.71
N LEU A 88 12.75 8.94 -1.88
CA LEU A 88 11.29 8.88 -1.95
C LEU A 88 10.82 8.01 -3.12
N LEU A 89 11.42 8.16 -4.30
CA LEU A 89 11.08 7.37 -5.48
C LEU A 89 11.33 5.87 -5.24
N ILE A 90 12.45 5.51 -4.63
CA ILE A 90 12.76 4.11 -4.27
C ILE A 90 11.69 3.56 -3.31
N VAL A 91 11.32 4.32 -2.29
CA VAL A 91 10.28 3.91 -1.34
C VAL A 91 8.93 3.69 -2.05
N ILE A 92 8.55 4.59 -2.96
CA ILE A 92 7.31 4.46 -3.74
C ILE A 92 7.33 3.19 -4.60
N VAL A 93 8.44 2.89 -5.27
CA VAL A 93 8.58 1.67 -6.09
C VAL A 93 8.42 0.42 -5.22
N ILE A 94 9.06 0.38 -4.05
CA ILE A 94 8.94 -0.74 -3.12
C ILE A 94 7.47 -0.92 -2.68
N VAL A 95 6.77 0.17 -2.37
CA VAL A 95 5.35 0.15 -2.00
C VAL A 95 4.49 -0.38 -3.14
N ILE A 96 4.73 0.02 -4.40
CA ILE A 96 3.99 -0.48 -5.56
C ILE A 96 4.19 -1.99 -5.71
N VAL A 97 5.43 -2.48 -5.63
CA VAL A 97 5.72 -3.93 -5.72
C VAL A 97 5.00 -4.69 -4.62
N GLN A 98 5.04 -4.19 -3.38
CA GLN A 98 4.33 -4.79 -2.25
C GLN A 98 2.82 -4.86 -2.51
N LEU A 99 2.22 -3.80 -3.04
CA LEU A 99 0.79 -3.76 -3.38
C LEU A 99 0.42 -4.74 -4.49
N LEU A 100 1.28 -4.91 -5.50
CA LEU A 100 1.06 -5.88 -6.57
C LEU A 100 1.03 -7.32 -6.03
N ILE A 101 1.97 -7.67 -5.14
CA ILE A 101 1.99 -8.97 -4.47
C ILE A 101 0.67 -9.19 -3.70
N HIS A 102 0.22 -8.17 -2.98
CA HIS A 102 -1.04 -8.18 -2.24
C HIS A 102 -2.26 -8.35 -3.17
N CYS A 103 -2.27 -7.72 -4.34
CA CYS A 103 -3.31 -7.92 -5.36
C CYS A 103 -3.36 -9.37 -5.84
N ILE A 104 -2.21 -10.03 -6.04
CA ILE A 104 -2.17 -11.46 -6.42
C ILE A 104 -2.85 -12.31 -5.35
N PHE A 105 -2.55 -12.08 -4.08
CA PHE A 105 -3.20 -12.82 -2.99
C PHE A 105 -4.70 -12.55 -2.91
N ASP A 106 -5.17 -11.32 -3.16
CA ASP A 106 -6.61 -11.02 -3.21
C ASP A 106 -7.31 -11.77 -4.35
N VAL A 107 -6.67 -11.87 -5.52
CA VAL A 107 -7.18 -12.68 -6.63
C VAL A 107 -7.23 -14.16 -6.24
N LEU A 108 -6.19 -14.69 -5.57
CA LEU A 108 -6.18 -16.07 -5.07
C LEU A 108 -7.31 -16.31 -4.07
N MET A 109 -7.53 -15.37 -3.16
CA MET A 109 -8.63 -15.42 -2.20
C MET A 109 -9.98 -15.43 -2.90
N LEU A 110 -10.16 -14.57 -3.92
CA LEU A 110 -11.37 -14.53 -4.72
C LEU A 110 -11.62 -15.87 -5.43
N ILE A 111 -10.60 -16.43 -6.08
CA ILE A 111 -10.67 -17.76 -6.71
C ILE A 111 -11.03 -18.83 -5.67
N GLY A 112 -10.43 -18.77 -4.48
CA GLY A 112 -10.71 -19.69 -3.37
C GLY A 112 -12.17 -19.65 -2.93
N VAL A 113 -12.75 -18.45 -2.84
CA VAL A 113 -14.17 -18.26 -2.49
C VAL A 113 -15.09 -18.76 -3.61
N TYR A 114 -14.79 -18.46 -4.88
CA TYR A 114 -15.62 -18.88 -6.02
C TYR A 114 -15.57 -20.39 -6.28
N LYS A 115 -14.37 -20.98 -6.24
CA LYS A 115 -14.18 -22.43 -6.45
C LYS A 115 -14.41 -23.26 -5.18
N ARG A 116 -14.77 -22.62 -4.05
CA ARG A 116 -14.90 -23.26 -2.73
C ARG A 116 -13.68 -24.08 -2.34
N GLN A 117 -12.48 -23.61 -2.68
CA GLN A 117 -11.22 -24.29 -2.38
C GLN A 117 -10.56 -23.65 -1.15
N PRO A 118 -10.53 -24.33 0.01
CA PRO A 118 -10.05 -23.75 1.26
C PRO A 118 -8.55 -23.45 1.24
N SER A 119 -7.76 -24.18 0.45
CA SER A 119 -6.30 -23.99 0.34
C SER A 119 -5.91 -22.57 -0.07
N PHE A 120 -6.60 -21.98 -1.06
CA PHE A 120 -6.32 -20.62 -1.53
C PHE A 120 -6.73 -19.55 -0.52
N ILE A 121 -7.87 -19.74 0.15
CA ILE A 121 -8.33 -18.83 1.20
C ILE A 121 -7.34 -18.85 2.37
N PHE A 122 -6.83 -20.02 2.74
CA PHE A 122 -5.84 -20.17 3.81
C PHE A 122 -4.54 -19.41 3.51
N ALA A 123 -4.01 -19.52 2.30
CA ALA A 123 -2.81 -18.79 1.89
C ALA A 123 -2.97 -17.27 2.09
N TRP A 124 -4.13 -16.72 1.70
CA TRP A 124 -4.43 -15.30 1.92
C TRP A 124 -4.52 -14.95 3.41
N ILE A 125 -5.16 -15.77 4.24
CA ILE A 125 -5.25 -15.54 5.70
C ILE A 125 -3.84 -15.46 6.31
N VAL A 126 -2.92 -16.36 5.92
CA VAL A 126 -1.54 -16.36 6.41
C VAL A 126 -0.84 -15.04 6.06
N VAL A 127 -0.98 -14.56 4.83
CA VAL A 127 -0.39 -13.27 4.41
C VAL A 127 -0.96 -12.11 5.22
N GLN A 128 -2.27 -12.09 5.50
CA GLN A 128 -2.89 -11.03 6.30
C GLN A 128 -2.41 -11.05 7.76
N ILE A 129 -2.18 -12.22 8.35
CA ILE A 129 -1.60 -12.34 9.70
C ILE A 129 -0.19 -11.73 9.74
N ILE A 130 0.65 -12.05 8.74
CA ILE A 130 1.98 -11.47 8.62
C ILE A 130 1.89 -9.94 8.45
N ALA A 131 0.96 -9.45 7.64
CA ALA A 131 0.72 -8.03 7.45
C ALA A 131 0.29 -7.32 8.75
N ILE A 132 -0.56 -7.96 9.57
CA ILE A 132 -0.95 -7.43 10.89
C ILE A 132 0.26 -7.32 11.80
N ILE A 133 1.10 -8.36 11.87
CA ILE A 133 2.32 -8.35 12.70
C ILE A 133 3.27 -7.23 12.23
N SER A 134 3.47 -7.10 10.92
CA SER A 134 4.27 -6.01 10.35
C SER A 134 3.67 -4.63 10.65
N GLY A 135 2.34 -4.48 10.60
CA GLY A 135 1.64 -3.25 10.97
C GLY A 135 1.85 -2.87 12.43
N ILE A 136 1.83 -3.85 13.34
CA ILE A 136 2.09 -3.63 14.77
C ILE A 136 3.54 -3.17 14.97
N LEU A 137 4.51 -3.78 14.28
CA LEU A 137 5.91 -3.32 14.33
C LEU A 137 6.05 -1.88 13.83
N ASN A 138 5.39 -1.53 12.73
CA ASN A 138 5.38 -0.16 12.20
C ASN A 138 4.75 0.85 13.17
N LEU A 139 3.75 0.43 13.96
CA LEU A 139 3.14 1.26 14.98
C LEU A 139 4.14 1.65 16.07
N PHE A 140 5.01 0.72 16.51
CA PHE A 140 6.08 1.02 17.46
C PHE A 140 7.13 1.97 16.89
N LEU A 141 7.48 1.83 15.61
CA LEU A 141 8.49 2.68 14.96
C LEU A 141 7.97 4.11 14.69
N SER A 142 6.66 4.25 14.47
CA SER A 142 6.04 5.51 14.03
C SER A 142 5.40 6.32 15.18
N TYR A 143 5.72 6.00 16.43
CA TYR A 143 5.00 6.56 17.60
C TYR A 143 5.05 8.09 17.71
N ASN A 144 6.04 8.73 17.09
CA ASN A 144 6.20 10.19 17.14
C ASN A 144 5.37 10.95 16.11
N VAL A 145 4.68 10.26 15.19
CA VAL A 145 3.92 10.91 14.11
C VAL A 145 2.43 10.60 14.28
N PRO A 146 1.64 11.46 14.96
CA PRO A 146 0.27 11.13 15.38
C PRO A 146 -0.66 10.83 14.20
N GLY A 147 -0.47 11.47 13.05
CA GLY A 147 -1.25 11.19 11.84
C GLY A 147 -1.06 9.76 11.32
N ILE A 148 0.19 9.28 11.30
CA ILE A 148 0.53 7.92 10.85
C ILE A 148 -0.01 6.88 11.83
N LEU A 149 0.02 7.19 13.14
CA LEU A 149 -0.49 6.30 14.17
C LEU A 149 -1.98 5.99 14.03
N ILE A 150 -2.82 7.02 13.93
CA ILE A 150 -4.28 6.83 13.83
C ILE A 150 -4.62 6.04 12.57
N GLN A 151 -3.98 6.38 11.44
CA GLN A 151 -4.15 5.67 10.18
C GLN A 151 -3.75 4.18 10.30
N THR A 152 -2.62 3.91 10.96
CA THR A 152 -2.11 2.54 11.13
C THR A 152 -3.03 1.71 12.02
N ILE A 153 -3.53 2.29 13.12
CA ILE A 153 -4.48 1.63 14.02
C ILE A 153 -5.76 1.28 13.28
N LEU A 154 -6.35 2.24 12.55
CA LEU A 154 -7.55 1.99 11.76
C LEU A 154 -7.31 0.88 10.73
N SER A 155 -6.18 0.93 10.01
CA SER A 155 -5.83 -0.10 9.04
C SER A 155 -5.72 -1.48 9.69
N ILE A 156 -5.09 -1.62 10.86
CA ILE A 156 -4.97 -2.89 11.58
C ILE A 156 -6.36 -3.42 11.97
N VAL A 157 -7.23 -2.56 12.53
CA VAL A 157 -8.57 -2.95 12.96
C VAL A 157 -9.41 -3.45 11.78
N PHE A 158 -9.38 -2.73 10.65
CA PHE A 158 -10.07 -3.16 9.43
C PHE A 158 -9.53 -4.49 8.90
N THR A 159 -8.21 -4.67 8.87
CA THR A 159 -7.59 -5.93 8.41
C THR A 159 -7.94 -7.10 9.31
N ILE A 160 -7.95 -6.91 10.64
CA ILE A 160 -8.38 -7.94 11.60
C ILE A 160 -9.84 -8.32 11.34
N TYR A 161 -10.72 -7.32 11.19
CA TYR A 161 -12.14 -7.56 10.91
C TYR A 161 -12.33 -8.38 9.63
N PHE A 162 -11.70 -7.98 8.51
CA PHE A 162 -11.77 -8.73 7.26
C PHE A 162 -11.21 -10.15 7.40
N THR A 163 -10.08 -10.30 8.08
CA THR A 163 -9.46 -11.61 8.33
C THR A 163 -10.40 -12.52 9.11
N LEU A 164 -11.09 -12.02 10.13
CA LEU A 164 -12.05 -12.78 10.92
C LEU A 164 -13.27 -13.22 10.08
N VAL A 165 -13.83 -12.33 9.26
CA VAL A 165 -14.96 -12.66 8.38
C VAL A 165 -14.57 -13.76 7.38
N VAL A 166 -13.40 -13.64 6.76
CA VAL A 166 -12.90 -14.61 5.79
C VAL A 166 -12.52 -15.94 6.46
N ASN A 167 -11.93 -15.89 7.66
CA ASN A 167 -11.65 -17.09 8.45
C ASN A 167 -12.95 -17.82 8.86
N SER A 168 -14.00 -17.09 9.22
CA SER A 168 -15.31 -17.68 9.48
C SER A 168 -15.88 -18.39 8.25
N HIS A 169 -15.68 -17.83 7.04
CA HIS A 169 -16.05 -18.49 5.79
C HIS A 169 -15.24 -19.76 5.55
N TYR A 170 -13.92 -19.69 5.76
CA TYR A 170 -13.00 -20.82 5.62
C TYR A 170 -13.40 -22.01 6.51
N GLN A 171 -13.74 -21.76 7.77
CA GLN A 171 -14.18 -22.82 8.69
C GLN A 171 -15.47 -23.50 8.21
N ASN A 172 -16.44 -22.74 7.70
CA ASN A 172 -17.69 -23.29 7.19
C ASN A 172 -17.48 -24.20 5.97
N LEU A 173 -16.53 -23.85 5.09
CA LEU A 173 -16.15 -24.71 3.96
C LEU A 173 -15.50 -26.00 4.45
N LYS A 174 -14.62 -25.92 5.45
CA LYS A 174 -13.92 -27.08 6.01
C LYS A 174 -14.88 -28.06 6.68
N THR A 175 -15.84 -27.57 7.46
CA THR A 175 -16.87 -28.42 8.11
C THR A 175 -17.81 -29.05 7.08
N GLY A 176 -18.18 -28.30 6.02
CA GLY A 176 -19.06 -28.81 4.96
C GLY A 176 -18.42 -29.92 4.10
N GLN A 177 -17.09 -29.90 3.93
CA GLN A 177 -16.38 -30.98 3.24
C GLN A 177 -16.31 -32.26 4.08
N GLN A 178 -16.20 -32.15 5.41
CA GLN A 178 -16.13 -33.32 6.30
C GLN A 178 -17.46 -34.06 6.46
N GLN A 179 -18.60 -33.46 6.13
CA GLN A 179 -19.91 -34.11 6.18
C GLN A 179 -20.27 -34.90 4.91
N ASN A 180 -19.51 -34.72 3.82
CA ASN A 180 -19.73 -35.39 2.54
C ASN A 180 -18.72 -36.52 2.26
N ILE A 181 -17.93 -36.90 3.27
CA ILE A 181 -17.01 -38.06 3.26
C ILE A 181 -17.57 -39.08 4.24
#